data_AF-A0A353J830-F1
#
_entry.id   AF-A0A353J830-F1
#
_cell.length_a   1.000
_cell.length_b   1.000
_cell.length_c   1.000
_cell.angle_alpha   90.00
_cell.angle_beta   90.00
_cell.angle_gamma   90.00
#
_symmetry.space_group_name_H-M   'P 1'
#
loop_
_entity.id
_entity.type
_entity.pdbx_description
1 polymer ?
#
loop_
_entity_poly.entity_id
_entity_poly.type
_entity_poly.pdbx_seq_one_letter_code
_entity_poly.pdbx_strand_id
1 'polypeptide(L)'
;DPAMNWRLSALDNLTILSNSDAHSLPKMGREATVLEIDKNLDTLSYMDIGKAIARPNENYRISYTIEFYPEEGKYHMDGHRDCDVCLDPEESKRNGNKCPRCKKMLTLGVLHRVAELADRTQDAIPTSGNAVVPHKSIVPLADLIASVIHVGSASKKVKTLYDTLINGLGNEFHVLLDSSHEDIERVGGVAIAEGVKRMREGALYISPGYDGVFGTVQVLAPNETLGPKQDILV
;
A
#
# COMPACT_ATOMS: atom_id res chain seq x y z
N ASP A 1 5.92 -1.37 4.82
CA ASP A 1 4.91 -1.61 5.87
C ASP A 1 5.40 -1.31 7.30
N PRO A 2 4.94 -0.19 7.88
CA PRO A 2 5.26 0.20 9.25
C PRO A 2 4.66 -0.73 10.31
N ALA A 3 3.45 -1.28 10.09
CA ALA A 3 2.80 -2.14 11.07
C ALA A 3 3.60 -3.42 11.35
N MET A 4 4.20 -4.03 10.32
CA MET A 4 5.13 -5.14 10.46
C MET A 4 6.39 -4.78 11.26
N ASN A 5 6.94 -3.57 11.06
CA ASN A 5 8.14 -3.12 11.78
C ASN A 5 7.85 -2.83 13.26
N TRP A 6 6.70 -2.24 13.59
CA TRP A 6 6.32 -1.91 14.97
C TRP A 6 6.14 -3.13 15.88
N ARG A 7 6.10 -4.33 15.30
CA ARG A 7 6.10 -5.59 16.05
C ARG A 7 7.43 -5.93 16.72
N LEU A 8 8.51 -5.19 16.42
CA LEU A 8 9.84 -5.38 16.99
C LEU A 8 10.28 -4.14 17.78
N SER A 9 10.28 -4.22 19.10
CA SER A 9 10.60 -3.09 19.99
C SER A 9 11.99 -2.49 19.80
N ALA A 10 12.93 -3.28 19.28
CA ALA A 10 14.28 -2.80 18.96
C ALA A 10 14.29 -1.67 17.91
N LEU A 11 13.20 -1.50 17.14
CA LEU A 11 13.06 -0.48 16.10
C LEU A 11 12.38 0.81 16.59
N ASP A 12 11.85 0.86 17.81
CA ASP A 12 11.05 1.99 18.31
C ASP A 12 11.78 3.34 18.32
N ASN A 13 13.11 3.31 18.45
CA ASN A 13 13.95 4.51 18.47
C ASN A 13 14.44 4.93 17.08
N LEU A 14 13.96 4.28 16.02
CA LEU A 14 14.33 4.55 14.64
C LEU A 14 13.17 5.17 13.89
N THR A 15 13.47 6.20 13.11
CA THR A 15 12.50 6.83 12.23
C THR A 15 12.29 5.97 10.97
N ILE A 16 11.05 5.54 10.72
CA ILE A 16 10.70 4.80 9.51
C ILE A 16 10.55 5.77 8.34
N LEU A 17 11.17 5.41 7.22
CA LEU A 17 11.00 6.08 5.94
C LEU A 17 10.44 5.09 4.93
N SER A 18 9.58 5.59 4.05
CA SER A 18 8.99 4.84 2.95
C SER A 18 9.35 5.49 1.63
N ASN A 19 9.85 4.70 0.68
CA ASN A 19 10.44 5.20 -0.55
C ASN A 19 10.22 4.20 -1.69
N SER A 20 9.71 4.70 -2.82
CA SER A 20 9.36 3.87 -3.98
C SER A 20 10.43 2.93 -4.55
N ASP A 21 11.73 3.17 -4.36
CA ASP A 21 12.81 2.47 -5.08
C ASP A 21 12.53 2.38 -6.59
N ALA A 22 12.18 3.52 -7.19
CA ALA A 22 11.64 3.57 -8.54
C ALA A 22 12.73 3.38 -9.60
N HIS A 23 12.58 2.32 -10.38
CA HIS A 23 13.43 2.01 -11.55
C HIS A 23 12.78 2.45 -12.87
N SER A 24 11.59 3.05 -12.81
CA SER A 24 10.87 3.61 -13.93
C SER A 24 9.93 4.72 -13.44
N LEU A 25 9.63 5.68 -14.32
CA LEU A 25 8.74 6.80 -13.98
C LEU A 25 7.36 6.34 -13.48
N PRO A 26 6.69 5.32 -14.07
CA PRO A 26 5.39 4.86 -13.57
C PRO A 26 5.43 4.20 -12.18
N LYS A 27 6.62 3.90 -11.64
CA LYS A 27 6.78 3.33 -10.30
C LYS A 27 7.23 4.38 -9.27
N MET A 28 7.45 5.62 -9.69
CA MET A 28 7.77 6.73 -8.80
C MET A 28 6.61 7.02 -7.85
N GLY A 29 6.91 7.19 -6.57
CA GLY A 29 5.90 7.56 -5.57
C GLY A 29 4.93 6.43 -5.18
N ARG A 30 5.15 5.17 -5.60
CA ARG A 30 4.36 4.02 -5.07
C ARG A 30 4.49 3.82 -3.56
N GLU A 31 5.58 4.35 -3.00
CA GLU A 31 5.81 4.55 -1.58
C GLU A 31 6.46 5.93 -1.41
N ALA A 32 6.11 6.64 -0.34
CA ALA A 32 6.63 7.97 -0.07
C ALA A 32 6.57 8.34 1.42
N THR A 33 7.40 9.30 1.82
CA THR A 33 7.38 9.87 3.17
C THR A 33 6.87 11.31 3.09
N VAL A 34 5.82 11.64 3.85
CA VAL A 34 5.26 12.99 3.90
C VAL A 34 5.87 13.76 5.05
N LEU A 35 6.59 14.83 4.73
CA LEU A 35 7.26 15.69 5.69
C LEU A 35 6.43 16.95 5.94
N GLU A 36 6.28 17.31 7.20
CA GLU A 36 5.74 18.60 7.63
C GLU A 36 6.90 19.44 8.15
N ILE A 37 7.22 20.50 7.40
CA ILE A 37 8.33 21.39 7.67
C ILE A 37 7.80 22.81 7.60
N ASP A 38 8.00 23.59 8.66
CA ASP A 38 7.62 25.01 8.75
C ASP A 38 8.57 25.90 7.92
N LYS A 39 8.58 25.65 6.60
CA LYS A 39 9.30 26.41 5.59
C LYS A 39 8.61 26.26 4.24
N ASN A 40 8.70 27.32 3.44
CA ASN A 40 8.30 27.25 2.03
C ASN A 40 9.38 26.57 1.18
N LEU A 41 8.99 26.01 0.04
CA LEU A 41 9.87 25.28 -0.88
C LEU A 41 11.12 26.08 -1.30
N ASP A 42 11.00 27.39 -1.51
CA ASP A 42 12.12 28.26 -1.90
C ASP A 42 13.21 28.38 -0.82
N THR A 43 12.86 28.08 0.44
CA THR A 43 13.75 28.19 1.60
C THR A 43 14.11 26.85 2.23
N LEU A 44 13.51 25.77 1.71
CA LEU A 44 13.73 24.41 2.18
C LEU A 44 15.14 23.96 1.82
N SER A 45 15.86 23.44 2.82
CA SER A 45 17.19 22.88 2.61
C SER A 45 17.22 21.39 2.96
N TYR A 46 18.24 20.69 2.45
CA TYR A 46 18.51 19.30 2.84
C TYR A 46 18.65 19.13 4.36
N MET A 47 19.21 20.12 5.05
CA MET A 47 19.35 20.08 6.51
C MET A 47 18.00 20.08 7.23
N ASP A 48 16.97 20.69 6.64
CA ASP A 48 15.63 20.72 7.22
C ASP A 48 14.94 19.36 7.08
N ILE A 49 15.17 18.65 5.97
CA ILE A 49 14.77 17.25 5.79
C ILE A 49 15.45 16.38 6.85
N GLY A 50 16.77 16.54 7.03
CA GLY A 50 17.53 15.81 8.05
C GLY A 50 17.01 16.06 9.47
N LYS A 51 16.59 17.30 9.79
CA LYS A 51 15.95 17.63 11.08
C LYS A 51 14.61 16.91 11.24
N ALA A 52 13.75 16.93 10.23
CA ALA A 52 12.43 16.28 10.30
C ALA A 52 12.54 14.77 10.56
N ILE A 53 13.60 14.13 10.04
CA ILE A 53 13.85 12.69 10.20
C ILE A 53 14.53 12.38 11.53
N ALA A 54 15.64 13.06 11.85
CA ALA A 54 16.51 12.70 12.97
C ALA A 54 16.19 13.42 14.29
N ARG A 55 15.48 14.55 14.24
CA ARG A 55 15.19 15.40 15.41
C ARG A 55 13.76 15.98 15.32
N PRO A 56 12.74 15.11 15.26
CA PRO A 56 11.37 15.55 15.05
C PRO A 56 10.90 16.48 16.18
N ASN A 57 10.15 17.51 15.81
CA ASN A 57 9.49 18.46 16.72
C ASN A 57 8.23 19.02 16.03
N GLU A 58 7.56 19.97 16.69
CA GLU A 58 6.32 20.57 16.18
C GLU A 58 6.45 21.26 14.81
N ASN A 59 7.64 21.70 14.43
CA ASN A 59 7.90 22.42 13.17
C ASN A 59 8.58 21.57 12.10
N TYR A 60 9.10 20.39 12.46
CA TYR A 60 9.84 19.51 11.58
C TYR A 60 9.53 18.07 11.97
N ARG A 61 8.70 17.37 11.21
CA ARG A 61 8.37 15.96 11.50
C ARG A 61 7.97 15.21 10.25
N ILE A 62 7.95 13.89 10.36
CA ILE A 62 7.21 13.05 9.42
C ILE A 62 5.73 13.09 9.85
N SER A 63 4.87 13.49 8.92
CA SER A 63 3.42 13.51 9.15
C SER A 63 2.85 12.10 9.03
N TYR A 64 3.17 11.42 7.93
CA TYR A 64 2.83 10.02 7.69
C TYR A 64 3.68 9.42 6.57
N THR A 65 3.65 8.10 6.40
CA THR A 65 4.15 7.42 5.21
C THR A 65 3.03 6.96 4.30
N ILE A 66 3.32 6.86 3.01
CA ILE A 66 2.46 6.30 1.98
C ILE A 66 3.06 4.96 1.60
N GLU A 67 2.27 3.89 1.70
CA GLU A 67 2.72 2.52 1.50
C GLU A 67 1.95 1.89 0.33
N PHE A 68 2.57 0.92 -0.33
CA PHE A 68 1.80 -0.11 -1.05
C PHE A 68 1.43 -1.23 -0.07
N TYR A 69 0.45 -2.05 -0.47
CA TYR A 69 0.05 -3.21 0.32
C TYR A 69 1.14 -4.30 0.30
N PRO A 70 1.78 -4.63 1.43
CA PRO A 70 2.86 -5.62 1.46
C PRO A 70 2.42 -7.01 0.97
N GLU A 71 1.11 -7.30 1.04
CA GLU A 71 0.49 -8.52 0.55
C GLU A 71 0.66 -8.72 -0.95
N GLU A 72 0.87 -7.66 -1.74
CA GLU A 72 1.21 -7.80 -3.16
C GLU A 72 2.58 -8.44 -3.38
N GLY A 73 3.46 -8.40 -2.37
CA GLY A 73 4.81 -8.94 -2.42
C GLY A 73 4.84 -10.44 -2.74
N LYS A 74 5.72 -10.85 -3.66
CA LYS A 74 5.91 -12.25 -4.11
C LYS A 74 6.19 -13.28 -3.01
N TYR A 75 6.64 -12.80 -1.87
CA TYR A 75 7.06 -13.62 -0.74
C TYR A 75 6.46 -13.05 0.54
N HIS A 76 5.25 -12.49 0.51
CA HIS A 76 4.62 -11.96 1.72
C HIS A 76 4.33 -13.09 2.71
N MET A 77 3.55 -14.08 2.26
CA MET A 77 3.17 -15.27 3.03
C MET A 77 4.13 -16.44 2.77
N ASP A 78 4.02 -17.44 3.63
CA ASP A 78 4.64 -18.73 3.37
C ASP A 78 3.88 -19.45 2.27
N GLY A 79 4.60 -20.20 1.43
CA GLY A 79 3.88 -20.98 0.44
C GLY A 79 4.68 -21.98 -0.36
N HIS A 80 3.97 -22.64 -1.26
CA HIS A 80 4.49 -23.62 -2.20
C HIS A 80 3.69 -23.54 -3.49
N ARG A 81 4.22 -22.79 -4.45
CA ARG A 81 3.57 -22.41 -5.71
C ARG A 81 3.08 -23.60 -6.52
N ASP A 82 3.85 -24.69 -6.53
CA ASP A 82 3.52 -25.89 -7.31
C ASP A 82 2.29 -26.63 -6.76
N CYS A 83 1.88 -26.34 -5.51
CA CYS A 83 0.69 -26.92 -4.88
C CYS A 83 -0.42 -25.92 -4.62
N ASP A 84 -0.26 -24.67 -5.04
CA ASP A 84 -1.18 -23.55 -4.76
C ASP A 84 -1.49 -23.45 -3.25
N VAL A 85 -0.43 -23.48 -2.44
CA VAL A 85 -0.52 -23.38 -0.97
C VAL A 85 0.06 -22.04 -0.54
N CYS A 86 -0.77 -21.25 0.13
CA CYS A 86 -0.43 -20.00 0.81
C CYS A 86 -0.89 -20.13 2.26
N LEU A 87 0.02 -19.93 3.22
CA LEU A 87 -0.24 -20.16 4.65
C LEU A 87 0.27 -19.00 5.49
N ASP A 88 -0.45 -18.72 6.57
CA ASP A 88 0.05 -17.84 7.63
C ASP A 88 1.26 -18.48 8.34
N PRO A 89 2.25 -17.70 8.80
CA PRO A 89 3.40 -18.23 9.53
C PRO A 89 3.06 -19.17 10.68
N GLU A 90 1.98 -18.91 11.42
CA GLU A 90 1.56 -19.78 12.53
C GLU A 90 0.95 -21.10 12.04
N GLU A 91 0.34 -21.13 10.86
CA GLU A 91 -0.10 -22.37 10.20
C GLU A 91 1.09 -23.19 9.67
N SER A 92 2.07 -22.52 9.08
CA SER A 92 3.30 -23.17 8.62
C SER A 92 4.06 -23.81 9.76
N LYS A 93 4.26 -23.09 10.87
CA LYS A 93 4.95 -23.61 12.07
C LYS A 93 4.24 -24.84 12.63
N ARG A 94 2.91 -24.83 12.72
CA ARG A 94 2.10 -25.99 13.16
C ARG A 94 2.30 -27.23 12.28
N ASN A 95 2.61 -27.03 11.00
CA ASN A 95 2.90 -28.11 10.05
C ASN A 95 4.41 -28.42 9.90
N GLY A 96 5.26 -27.88 10.79
CA GLY A 96 6.71 -28.06 10.73
C GLY A 96 7.33 -27.44 9.47
N ASN A 97 6.77 -26.33 9.00
CA ASN A 97 7.15 -25.60 7.78
C ASN A 97 7.12 -26.46 6.51
N LYS A 98 6.22 -27.45 6.47
CA LYS A 98 6.01 -28.35 5.33
C LYS A 98 4.66 -28.10 4.67
N CYS A 99 4.65 -28.18 3.35
CA CYS A 99 3.45 -28.11 2.53
C CYS A 99 2.47 -29.23 2.93
N PRO A 100 1.20 -28.90 3.26
CA PRO A 100 0.21 -29.88 3.68
C PRO A 100 -0.14 -30.86 2.56
N ARG A 101 0.01 -30.46 1.28
CA ARG A 101 -0.28 -31.30 0.11
C ARG A 101 0.85 -32.27 -0.25
N CYS A 102 2.08 -31.79 -0.42
CA CYS A 102 3.19 -32.61 -0.93
C CYS A 102 4.27 -32.94 0.11
N LYS A 103 4.18 -32.39 1.33
CA LYS A 103 5.12 -32.57 2.46
C LYS A 103 6.55 -32.06 2.25
N LYS A 104 6.84 -31.41 1.11
CA LYS A 104 8.09 -30.65 0.89
C LYS A 104 8.12 -29.40 1.76
N MET A 105 9.29 -28.81 1.95
CA MET A 105 9.45 -27.54 2.67
C MET A 105 8.69 -26.41 1.95
N LEU A 106 8.08 -25.53 2.73
CA LEU A 106 7.52 -24.27 2.24
C LEU A 106 8.66 -23.27 1.99
N THR A 107 8.46 -22.37 1.03
CA THR A 107 9.21 -21.11 0.96
C THR A 107 8.65 -20.19 2.03
N LEU A 108 9.45 -19.84 3.02
CA LEU A 108 9.04 -18.95 4.11
C LEU A 108 9.05 -17.49 3.66
N GLY A 109 7.96 -16.78 3.94
CA GLY A 109 7.74 -15.41 3.54
C GLY A 109 8.32 -14.37 4.49
N VAL A 110 8.20 -13.11 4.10
CA VAL A 110 8.60 -11.93 4.87
C VAL A 110 7.82 -11.87 6.19
N LEU A 111 6.51 -12.16 6.16
CA LEU A 111 5.69 -12.14 7.38
C LEU A 111 6.17 -13.20 8.40
N HIS A 112 6.67 -14.35 7.94
CA HIS A 112 7.27 -15.35 8.81
C HIS A 112 8.51 -14.82 9.49
N ARG A 113 9.39 -14.18 8.74
CA ARG A 113 10.61 -13.58 9.29
C ARG A 113 10.29 -12.49 10.31
N VAL A 114 9.28 -11.67 10.04
CA VAL A 114 8.79 -10.68 11.01
C VAL A 114 8.26 -11.38 12.26
N ALA A 115 7.45 -12.44 12.12
CA ALA A 115 6.90 -13.18 13.24
C ALA A 115 7.96 -13.91 14.08
N GLU A 116 9.08 -14.32 13.49
CA GLU A 116 10.23 -14.89 14.23
C GLU A 116 10.96 -13.86 15.09
N LEU A 117 11.06 -12.63 14.62
CA LEU A 117 11.80 -11.56 15.28
C LEU A 117 10.93 -10.75 16.25
N ALA A 118 9.64 -10.66 15.97
CA ALA A 118 8.69 -9.85 16.71
C ALA A 118 8.66 -10.24 18.19
N ASP A 119 8.77 -9.23 19.05
CA ASP A 119 8.53 -9.33 20.48
C ASP A 119 7.13 -8.83 20.87
N ARG A 120 6.34 -8.37 19.89
CA ARG A 120 4.94 -7.96 20.04
C ARG A 120 4.01 -8.73 19.11
N THR A 121 2.83 -9.05 19.64
CA THR A 121 1.67 -9.42 18.82
C THR A 121 1.15 -8.18 18.10
N GLN A 122 0.28 -8.39 17.10
CA GLN A 122 -0.35 -7.29 16.37
C GLN A 122 -1.18 -6.39 17.30
N ASP A 123 -1.87 -6.97 18.28
CA ASP A 123 -2.65 -6.24 19.28
C ASP A 123 -1.79 -5.50 20.32
N ALA A 124 -0.50 -5.82 20.41
CA ALA A 124 0.45 -5.18 21.33
C ALA A 124 1.28 -4.07 20.66
N ILE A 125 1.00 -3.73 19.40
CA ILE A 125 1.63 -2.62 18.71
C ILE A 125 1.21 -1.29 19.40
N PRO A 126 2.15 -0.39 19.72
CA PRO A 126 1.81 0.90 20.29
C PRO A 126 0.88 1.70 19.36
N THR A 127 -0.15 2.34 19.92
CA THR A 127 -1.13 3.14 19.15
C THR A 127 -0.78 4.63 19.08
N SER A 128 0.22 5.06 19.84
CA SER A 128 0.66 6.46 19.91
C SER A 128 2.09 6.57 20.42
N GLY A 129 2.69 7.75 20.24
CA GLY A 129 4.06 8.06 20.66
C GLY A 129 4.98 8.28 19.48
N ASN A 130 6.18 8.82 19.75
CA ASN A 130 7.12 9.24 18.72
C ASN A 130 7.61 8.09 17.81
N ALA A 131 7.51 6.84 18.27
CA ALA A 131 7.87 5.64 17.50
C ALA A 131 6.85 5.29 16.40
N VAL A 132 5.62 5.80 16.50
CA VAL A 132 4.50 5.41 15.63
C VAL A 132 4.12 6.57 14.73
N VAL A 133 4.71 6.57 13.54
CA VAL A 133 4.35 7.49 12.46
C VAL A 133 3.15 6.92 11.70
N PRO A 134 2.01 7.62 11.56
CA PRO A 134 0.88 7.11 10.80
C PRO A 134 1.27 6.68 9.38
N HIS A 135 0.56 5.71 8.82
CA HIS A 135 0.75 5.30 7.43
C HIS A 135 -0.58 5.21 6.69
N LYS A 136 -0.53 5.38 5.38
CA LYS A 136 -1.67 5.26 4.48
C LYS A 136 -1.29 4.31 3.35
N SER A 137 -1.99 3.18 3.26
CA SER A 137 -1.80 2.23 2.17
C SER A 137 -2.63 2.63 0.97
N ILE A 138 -2.01 2.73 -0.20
CA ILE A 138 -2.69 3.09 -1.45
C ILE A 138 -2.58 1.96 -2.48
N VAL A 139 -3.57 1.91 -3.38
CA VAL A 139 -3.47 1.23 -4.66
C VAL A 139 -3.13 2.30 -5.69
N PRO A 140 -2.07 2.15 -6.50
CA PRO A 140 -1.75 3.13 -7.55
C PRO A 140 -2.97 3.42 -8.42
N LEU A 141 -3.19 4.70 -8.78
CA LEU A 141 -4.44 5.12 -9.40
C LEU A 141 -4.71 4.40 -10.73
N ALA A 142 -3.66 4.09 -11.50
CA ALA A 142 -3.80 3.30 -12.72
C ALA A 142 -4.30 1.86 -12.44
N ASP A 143 -3.82 1.22 -11.38
CA ASP A 143 -4.24 -0.13 -10.97
C ASP A 143 -5.65 -0.12 -10.37
N LEU A 144 -6.00 0.94 -9.63
CA LEU A 144 -7.36 1.18 -9.14
C LEU A 144 -8.35 1.33 -10.31
N ILE A 145 -8.05 2.19 -11.29
CA ILE A 145 -8.89 2.37 -12.48
C ILE A 145 -9.02 1.05 -13.24
N ALA A 146 -7.92 0.33 -13.43
CA ALA A 146 -7.88 -0.96 -14.10
C ALA A 146 -8.80 -1.99 -13.42
N SER A 147 -8.77 -2.04 -12.08
CA SER A 147 -9.64 -2.89 -11.27
C SER A 147 -11.12 -2.50 -11.42
N VAL A 148 -11.44 -1.21 -11.52
CA VAL A 148 -12.83 -0.74 -11.64
C VAL A 148 -13.41 -1.05 -13.02
N ILE A 149 -12.62 -0.84 -14.08
CA ILE A 149 -13.12 -0.96 -15.46
C ILE A 149 -12.80 -2.33 -16.10
N HIS A 150 -12.23 -3.25 -15.33
CA HIS A 150 -11.93 -4.64 -15.69
C HIS A 150 -11.03 -4.78 -16.93
N VAL A 151 -9.94 -4.02 -16.97
CA VAL A 151 -8.91 -4.09 -18.03
C VAL A 151 -7.51 -4.05 -17.41
N GLY A 152 -6.46 -4.30 -18.19
CA GLY A 152 -5.09 -4.14 -17.71
C GLY A 152 -4.71 -2.68 -17.45
N SER A 153 -3.88 -2.42 -16.43
CA SER A 153 -3.44 -1.05 -16.07
C SER A 153 -2.62 -0.35 -17.15
N ALA A 154 -2.00 -1.09 -18.06
CA ALA A 154 -1.33 -0.53 -19.25
C ALA A 154 -2.28 -0.17 -20.41
N SER A 155 -3.60 -0.34 -20.26
CA SER A 155 -4.53 -0.10 -21.37
C SER A 155 -4.69 1.39 -21.68
N LYS A 156 -5.00 1.69 -22.96
CA LYS A 156 -5.29 3.08 -23.39
C LYS A 156 -6.47 3.69 -22.62
N LYS A 157 -7.48 2.88 -22.27
CA LYS A 157 -8.65 3.34 -21.50
C LYS A 157 -8.25 3.81 -20.10
N VAL A 158 -7.43 3.03 -19.41
CA VAL A 158 -6.88 3.41 -18.09
C VAL A 158 -6.09 4.71 -18.22
N LYS A 159 -5.20 4.80 -19.22
CA LYS A 159 -4.40 6.01 -19.43
C LYS A 159 -5.27 7.25 -19.66
N THR A 160 -6.30 7.16 -20.52
CA THR A 160 -7.21 8.29 -20.77
C THR A 160 -7.90 8.74 -19.48
N LEU A 161 -8.44 7.81 -18.70
CA LEU A 161 -9.15 8.15 -17.47
C LEU A 161 -8.21 8.67 -16.37
N TYR A 162 -7.00 8.11 -16.27
CA TYR A 162 -5.93 8.63 -15.43
C TYR A 162 -5.61 10.07 -15.81
N ASP A 163 -5.32 10.35 -17.08
CA ASP A 163 -5.01 11.68 -17.57
C ASP A 163 -6.17 12.67 -17.30
N THR A 164 -7.43 12.23 -17.43
CA THR A 164 -8.62 13.03 -17.08
C THR A 164 -8.66 13.41 -15.60
N LEU A 165 -8.44 12.45 -14.70
CA LEU A 165 -8.43 12.69 -13.25
C LEU A 165 -7.29 13.64 -12.83
N ILE A 166 -6.08 13.40 -13.35
CA ILE A 166 -4.92 14.25 -13.08
C ILE A 166 -5.17 15.67 -13.59
N ASN A 167 -5.65 15.85 -14.82
CA ASN A 167 -5.93 17.20 -15.34
C ASN A 167 -7.07 17.91 -14.60
N GLY A 168 -8.05 17.17 -14.10
CA GLY A 168 -9.21 17.73 -13.40
C GLY A 168 -9.00 18.01 -11.92
N LEU A 169 -8.13 17.24 -11.25
CA LEU A 169 -7.97 17.25 -9.79
C LEU A 169 -6.52 17.48 -9.33
N GLY A 170 -5.55 17.53 -10.24
CA GLY A 170 -4.15 17.84 -9.93
C GLY A 170 -3.22 16.65 -10.06
N ASN A 171 -2.89 15.98 -8.96
CA ASN A 171 -1.92 14.87 -8.96
C ASN A 171 -2.50 13.59 -8.33
N GLU A 172 -1.81 12.47 -8.55
CA GLU A 172 -2.27 11.15 -8.10
C GLU A 172 -2.48 11.07 -6.59
N PHE A 173 -1.54 11.58 -5.78
CA PHE A 173 -1.72 11.58 -4.33
C PHE A 173 -2.92 12.43 -3.91
N HIS A 174 -3.12 13.58 -4.55
CA HIS A 174 -4.29 14.41 -4.25
C HIS A 174 -5.59 13.66 -4.55
N VAL A 175 -5.69 13.01 -5.72
CA VAL A 175 -6.86 12.18 -6.08
C VAL A 175 -7.08 11.06 -5.06
N LEU A 176 -6.03 10.33 -4.71
CA LEU A 176 -6.12 9.15 -3.84
C LEU A 176 -6.33 9.48 -2.37
N LEU A 177 -5.80 10.61 -1.88
CA LEU A 177 -5.72 10.90 -0.44
C LEU A 177 -6.58 12.09 0.02
N ASP A 178 -6.76 13.11 -0.83
CA ASP A 178 -7.24 14.42 -0.38
C ASP A 178 -8.52 14.90 -1.09
N SER A 179 -8.73 14.55 -2.36
CA SER A 179 -9.90 14.99 -3.14
C SER A 179 -11.21 14.49 -2.51
N SER A 180 -12.26 15.31 -2.57
CA SER A 180 -13.60 14.92 -2.11
C SER A 180 -14.17 13.79 -2.97
N HIS A 181 -15.13 13.02 -2.42
CA HIS A 181 -15.80 11.97 -3.18
C HIS A 181 -16.55 12.57 -4.37
N GLU A 182 -17.24 13.69 -4.15
CA GLU A 182 -18.04 14.41 -5.13
C GLU A 182 -17.19 14.95 -6.30
N ASP A 183 -15.97 15.43 -6.02
CA ASP A 183 -15.06 15.88 -7.07
C ASP A 183 -14.55 14.74 -7.94
N ILE A 184 -14.23 13.58 -7.33
CA ILE A 184 -13.82 12.39 -8.07
C ILE A 184 -14.97 11.86 -8.90
N GLU A 185 -16.19 11.83 -8.36
CA GLU A 185 -17.39 11.40 -9.07
C GLU A 185 -17.65 12.30 -10.29
N ARG A 186 -17.56 13.62 -10.10
CA ARG A 186 -17.76 14.61 -11.17
C ARG A 186 -16.76 14.46 -12.32
N VAL A 187 -15.50 14.11 -12.03
CA VAL A 187 -14.42 14.05 -13.03
C VAL A 187 -14.23 12.65 -13.62
N GLY A 188 -14.23 11.61 -12.78
CA GLY A 188 -13.93 10.23 -13.15
C GLY A 188 -15.13 9.27 -13.12
N GLY A 189 -16.29 9.73 -12.67
CA GLY A 189 -17.51 8.92 -12.55
C GLY A 189 -17.65 8.19 -11.22
N VAL A 190 -18.88 7.76 -10.94
CA VAL A 190 -19.31 7.12 -9.67
C VAL A 190 -18.43 5.91 -9.32
N ALA A 191 -18.12 5.07 -10.30
CA ALA A 191 -17.37 3.84 -10.07
C ALA A 191 -15.94 4.09 -9.58
N ILE A 192 -15.28 5.14 -10.09
CA ILE A 192 -13.93 5.52 -9.64
C ILE A 192 -13.99 6.14 -8.24
N ALA A 193 -14.96 7.02 -7.99
CA ALA A 193 -15.14 7.66 -6.69
C ALA A 193 -15.36 6.63 -5.56
N GLU A 194 -16.17 5.61 -5.82
CA GLU A 194 -16.38 4.50 -4.91
C GLU A 194 -15.13 3.62 -4.77
N GLY A 195 -14.38 3.35 -5.85
CA GLY A 195 -13.11 2.64 -5.78
C GLY A 195 -12.09 3.35 -4.87
N VAL A 196 -11.95 4.67 -5.00
CA VAL A 196 -11.08 5.48 -4.13
C VAL A 196 -11.57 5.47 -2.69
N LYS A 197 -12.90 5.59 -2.47
CA LYS A 197 -13.49 5.51 -1.13
C LYS A 197 -13.16 4.18 -0.45
N ARG A 198 -13.39 3.04 -1.13
CA ARG A 198 -13.08 1.71 -0.60
C ARG A 198 -11.61 1.55 -0.26
N MET A 199 -10.72 2.07 -1.12
CA MET A 199 -9.28 2.09 -0.84
C MET A 199 -8.95 2.88 0.43
N ARG A 200 -9.52 4.09 0.60
CA ARG A 200 -9.33 4.92 1.80
C ARG A 200 -9.87 4.25 3.07
N GLU A 201 -10.94 3.47 2.94
CA GLU A 201 -11.57 2.72 4.04
C GLU A 201 -10.90 1.35 4.30
N GLY A 202 -9.95 0.93 3.46
CA GLY A 202 -9.32 -0.40 3.54
C GLY A 202 -10.26 -1.55 3.16
N ALA A 203 -11.41 -1.25 2.52
CA ALA A 203 -12.41 -2.22 2.08
C ALA A 203 -11.99 -2.88 0.74
N LEU A 204 -10.90 -3.64 0.80
CA LEU A 204 -10.23 -4.22 -0.37
C LEU A 204 -10.29 -5.74 -0.37
N TYR A 205 -10.22 -6.32 -1.56
CA TYR A 205 -10.04 -7.75 -1.77
C TYR A 205 -8.56 -8.04 -1.99
N ILE A 206 -7.95 -8.69 -1.01
CA ILE A 206 -6.52 -8.98 -1.00
C ILE A 206 -6.30 -10.48 -1.07
N SER A 207 -5.54 -10.93 -2.08
CA SER A 207 -4.98 -12.26 -2.15
C SER A 207 -3.46 -12.13 -2.01
N PRO A 208 -2.85 -12.55 -0.89
CA PRO A 208 -1.44 -12.30 -0.65
C PRO A 208 -0.55 -13.15 -1.55
N GLY A 209 0.62 -12.60 -1.89
CA GLY A 209 1.65 -13.29 -2.65
C GLY A 209 2.48 -14.25 -1.80
N TYR A 210 3.02 -15.27 -2.45
CA TYR A 210 3.79 -16.34 -1.83
C TYR A 210 4.65 -17.05 -2.87
N ASP A 211 5.80 -17.59 -2.45
CA ASP A 211 6.68 -18.45 -3.26
C ASP A 211 6.91 -17.97 -4.72
N GLY A 212 7.14 -16.67 -4.90
CA GLY A 212 7.44 -16.06 -6.20
C GLY A 212 6.20 -15.60 -6.99
N VAL A 213 4.99 -15.92 -6.51
CA VAL A 213 3.70 -15.47 -7.06
C VAL A 213 3.33 -14.13 -6.41
N PHE A 214 3.11 -13.09 -7.23
CA PHE A 214 2.64 -11.80 -6.72
C PHE A 214 1.24 -11.94 -6.13
N GLY A 215 0.98 -11.21 -5.05
CA GLY A 215 -0.37 -11.01 -4.56
C GLY A 215 -1.16 -10.06 -5.45
N THR A 216 -2.44 -9.94 -5.17
CA THR A 216 -3.33 -9.02 -5.87
C THR A 216 -4.16 -8.25 -4.87
N VAL A 217 -4.24 -6.94 -5.04
CA VAL A 217 -5.16 -6.06 -4.32
C VAL A 217 -6.16 -5.48 -5.31
N GLN A 218 -7.44 -5.63 -5.00
CA GLN A 218 -8.52 -5.17 -5.85
C GLN A 218 -9.53 -4.38 -5.03
N VAL A 219 -10.02 -3.27 -5.57
CA VAL A 219 -11.08 -2.45 -4.95
C VAL A 219 -12.47 -3.05 -5.13
N LEU A 220 -12.61 -3.98 -6.07
CA LEU A 220 -13.85 -4.70 -6.38
C LEU A 220 -13.64 -6.20 -6.32
N ALA A 221 -14.69 -6.93 -5.96
CA ALA A 221 -14.66 -8.37 -6.04
C ALA A 221 -14.57 -8.81 -7.53
N PRO A 222 -14.02 -10.02 -7.80
CA PRO A 222 -14.13 -10.62 -9.12
C PRO A 222 -15.59 -10.69 -9.57
N ASN A 223 -15.91 -10.04 -10.70
CA ASN A 223 -17.26 -9.91 -11.29
C ASN A 223 -18.21 -8.91 -10.61
N GLU A 224 -17.75 -8.11 -9.64
CA GLU A 224 -18.51 -6.97 -9.15
C GLU A 224 -18.42 -5.81 -10.16
N THR A 225 -19.57 -5.20 -10.48
CA THR A 225 -19.64 -3.99 -11.29
C THR A 225 -20.32 -2.89 -10.50
N LEU A 226 -19.64 -1.76 -10.35
CA LEU A 226 -20.21 -0.54 -9.80
C LEU A 226 -20.97 0.21 -10.90
N GLY A 227 -22.30 0.22 -10.81
CA GLY A 227 -23.18 0.99 -11.69
C GLY A 227 -23.37 0.42 -13.11
N PRO A 228 -24.28 1.01 -13.92
CA PRO A 228 -24.45 0.62 -15.31
C PRO A 228 -23.21 1.02 -16.12
N LYS A 229 -22.81 0.17 -17.09
CA LYS A 229 -21.62 0.31 -17.96
C LYS A 229 -21.49 1.65 -18.73
N GLN A 230 -22.48 2.54 -18.63
CA GLN A 230 -22.55 3.82 -19.35
C GLN A 230 -22.02 5.03 -18.58
N ASP A 231 -21.77 4.92 -17.27
CA ASP A 231 -21.36 6.08 -16.44
C ASP A 231 -19.83 6.26 -16.32
N ILE A 232 -19.05 5.45 -17.03
CA ILE A 232 -17.62 5.67 -17.19
C ILE A 232 -17.47 6.52 -18.45
N LEU A 233 -17.18 7.81 -18.28
CA LEU A 233 -16.90 8.72 -19.38
C LEU A 233 -15.70 8.16 -20.17
N VAL A 234 -15.95 7.61 -21.36
CA VAL A 234 -14.95 7.15 -22.33
C VAL A 234 -14.59 8.29 -23.27
#